data_AF-A0AAE0CSC3-F1
#
_entry.id   AF-A0AAE0CSC3-F1
#
_cell.length_a   1.000
_cell.length_b   1.000
_cell.length_c   1.000
_cell.angle_alpha   90.00
_cell.angle_beta   90.00
_cell.angle_gamma   90.00
#
_symmetry.space_group_name_H-M   'P 1'
#
loop_
_entity.id
_entity.type
_entity.pdbx_description
1 polymer ?
#
loop_
_entity_poly.entity_id
_entity_poly.type
_entity_poly.pdbx_seq_one_letter_code
_entity_poly.pdbx_strand_id
1 'polypeptide(L)'
;MQFSRVSSFVIGELFARKMSDPGCTIHPKDIITEVREQHDINLKYNKAYRSKNHALNTAFGDPWESFKRLPKFSYMLEQSNPGTVTKIETDS
;
A
#
# COMPACT_ATOMS: atom_id res chain seq x y z
N MET A 1 -12.33 13.26 -24.64
CA MET A 1 -11.19 12.61 -23.95
C MET A 1 -11.49 11.13 -23.79
N GLN A 2 -10.66 10.26 -24.36
CA GLN A 2 -10.80 8.80 -24.24
C GLN A 2 -9.85 8.30 -23.15
N PHE A 3 -10.37 7.54 -22.17
CA PHE A 3 -9.55 6.93 -21.12
C PHE A 3 -9.05 5.57 -21.61
N SER A 4 -7.76 5.27 -21.40
CA SER A 4 -7.16 4.02 -21.92
C SER A 4 -7.62 2.79 -21.12
N ARG A 5 -7.66 1.63 -21.79
CA ARG A 5 -7.94 0.30 -21.20
C ARG A 5 -6.72 -0.30 -20.50
N VAL A 6 -5.95 0.49 -19.76
CA VAL A 6 -4.82 -0.03 -18.98
C VAL A 6 -5.32 -0.67 -17.69
N SER A 7 -4.74 -1.81 -17.30
CA SER A 7 -5.08 -2.51 -16.06
C SER A 7 -4.53 -1.77 -14.84
N SER A 8 -5.33 -1.70 -13.76
CA SER A 8 -4.85 -1.14 -12.50
C SER A 8 -3.71 -1.95 -11.88
N PHE A 9 -3.66 -3.26 -12.16
CA PHE A 9 -2.60 -4.16 -11.73
C PHE A 9 -1.24 -3.73 -12.29
N VAL A 10 -1.16 -3.54 -13.62
CA VAL A 10 0.10 -3.17 -14.30
C VAL A 10 0.63 -1.84 -13.79
N ILE A 11 -0.25 -0.85 -13.61
CA ILE A 11 0.15 0.44 -13.03
C ILE A 11 0.54 0.25 -11.56
N GLY A 12 -0.15 -0.59 -10.79
CA GLY A 12 0.22 -0.85 -9.41
C GLY A 12 1.62 -1.46 -9.28
N GLU A 13 1.96 -2.45 -10.10
CA GLU A 13 3.29 -3.06 -10.17
C GLU A 13 4.38 -2.02 -10.52
N LEU A 14 4.10 -1.12 -11.46
CA LEU A 14 5.02 -0.04 -11.84
C LEU A 14 5.38 0.87 -10.64
N PHE A 15 4.41 1.13 -9.77
CA PHE A 15 4.57 2.03 -8.63
C PHE A 15 4.98 1.32 -7.33
N ALA A 16 4.89 -0.01 -7.25
CA ALA A 16 5.16 -0.78 -6.04
C ALA A 16 6.57 -0.51 -5.47
N ARG A 17 7.59 -0.52 -6.32
CA ARG A 17 8.98 -0.21 -5.92
C ARG A 17 9.11 1.18 -5.32
N LYS A 18 8.50 2.19 -5.96
CA LYS A 18 8.53 3.58 -5.49
C LYS A 18 7.84 3.72 -4.13
N MET A 19 6.75 2.98 -3.90
CA MET A 19 6.03 3.00 -2.61
C MET A 19 6.74 2.22 -1.50
N SER A 20 7.63 1.28 -1.83
CA SER A 20 8.46 0.60 -0.82
C SER A 20 9.58 1.49 -0.26
N ASP A 21 9.88 2.62 -0.92
CA ASP A 21 10.92 3.54 -0.48
C ASP A 21 10.48 4.25 0.83
N PRO A 22 11.31 4.24 1.89
CA PRO A 22 10.97 4.90 3.15
C PRO A 22 10.64 6.38 2.97
N GLY A 23 9.49 6.81 3.51
CA GLY A 23 9.01 8.20 3.41
C GLY A 23 8.29 8.53 2.10
N CYS A 24 8.16 7.59 1.15
CA CYS A 24 7.41 7.83 -0.07
C CYS A 24 5.90 7.87 0.20
N THR A 25 5.28 9.02 -0.02
CA THR A 25 3.82 9.17 0.03
C THR A 25 3.29 9.51 -1.35
N ILE A 26 2.63 8.54 -1.99
CA ILE A 26 2.03 8.70 -3.32
C ILE A 26 0.51 8.80 -3.19
N HIS A 27 -0.07 9.84 -3.75
CA HIS A 27 -1.52 10.03 -3.88
C HIS A 27 -2.00 9.53 -5.24
N PRO A 28 -3.29 9.15 -5.37
CA PRO A 28 -3.83 8.76 -6.68
C PRO A 28 -3.69 9.84 -7.75
N LYS A 29 -3.67 11.13 -7.38
CA LYS A 29 -3.44 12.24 -8.31
C LYS A 29 -2.02 12.20 -8.90
N ASP A 30 -1.03 11.88 -8.08
CA ASP A 30 0.36 11.77 -8.51
C ASP A 30 0.53 10.65 -9.55
N ILE A 31 -0.15 9.52 -9.34
CA ILE A 31 -0.20 8.41 -10.31
C ILE A 31 -0.82 8.84 -11.64
N ILE A 32 -1.92 9.61 -11.60
CA ILE A 32 -2.56 10.12 -12.83
C ILE A 32 -1.60 11.04 -13.59
N THR A 33 -0.94 11.95 -12.89
CA THR A 33 0.02 12.89 -13.48
C THR A 33 1.20 12.16 -14.09
N GLU A 34 1.86 11.28 -13.33
CA GLU A 34 3.07 10.59 -13.76
C GLU A 34 2.81 9.62 -14.93
N VAL A 35 1.70 8.87 -14.91
CA VAL A 35 1.35 7.99 -16.04
C VAL A 35 0.96 8.80 -17.29
N ARG A 36 0.36 9.98 -17.12
CA ARG A 36 0.09 10.87 -18.25
C ARG A 36 1.38 11.44 -18.83
N GLU A 37 2.32 11.87 -17.99
CA GLU A 37 3.59 12.43 -18.43
C GLU A 37 4.50 11.40 -19.10
N GLN A 38 4.56 10.18 -18.56
CA GLN A 38 5.49 9.14 -19.05
C GLN A 38 4.91 8.31 -20.21
N HIS A 39 3.59 8.18 -20.30
CA HIS A 39 2.96 7.24 -21.24
C HIS A 39 1.78 7.82 -22.02
N ASP A 40 1.51 9.13 -21.91
CA ASP A 40 0.37 9.82 -22.54
C ASP A 40 -1.00 9.15 -22.27
N ILE A 41 -1.12 8.51 -21.11
CA ILE A 41 -2.33 7.78 -20.72
C ILE A 41 -3.15 8.62 -19.74
N ASN A 42 -4.38 8.95 -20.14
CA ASN A 42 -5.36 9.55 -19.24
C ASN A 42 -6.01 8.50 -18.33
N LEU A 43 -5.77 8.63 -17.03
CA LEU A 43 -6.31 7.76 -15.98
C LEU A 43 -7.48 8.39 -15.25
N LYS A 44 -8.50 7.57 -14.95
CA LYS A 44 -9.55 7.95 -14.00
C LYS A 44 -9.06 7.79 -12.57
N TYR A 45 -9.54 8.65 -11.68
CA TYR A 45 -9.21 8.60 -10.25
C TYR A 45 -9.41 7.22 -9.63
N ASN A 46 -10.57 6.59 -9.84
CA ASN A 46 -10.86 5.26 -9.28
C ASN A 46 -9.85 4.19 -9.74
N LYS A 47 -9.31 4.33 -10.96
CA LYS A 47 -8.29 3.41 -11.47
C LYS A 47 -6.94 3.66 -10.79
N ALA A 48 -6.55 4.93 -10.64
CA ALA A 48 -5.34 5.30 -9.89
C ALA A 48 -5.42 4.89 -8.42
N TYR A 49 -6.59 5.01 -7.78
CA TYR A 49 -6.82 4.54 -6.41
C TYR A 49 -6.64 3.01 -6.30
N ARG A 50 -7.23 2.24 -7.22
CA ARG A 50 -7.03 0.79 -7.26
C ARG A 50 -5.58 0.39 -7.52
N SER A 51 -4.89 1.11 -8.40
CA SER A 51 -3.46 0.91 -8.65
C SER A 51 -2.61 1.19 -7.42
N LYS A 52 -2.93 2.26 -6.67
CA LYS A 52 -2.28 2.55 -5.39
C LYS A 52 -2.47 1.41 -4.39
N ASN A 53 -3.69 0.92 -4.20
CA ASN A 53 -3.94 -0.17 -3.26
C ASN A 53 -3.22 -1.46 -3.67
N HIS A 54 -3.18 -1.75 -4.97
CA HIS A 54 -2.39 -2.86 -5.50
C HIS A 54 -0.90 -2.68 -5.22
N ALA A 55 -0.33 -1.51 -5.53
CA ALA A 55 1.07 -1.19 -5.27
C ALA A 55 1.44 -1.32 -3.77
N LEU A 56 0.57 -0.86 -2.88
CA LEU A 56 0.75 -1.00 -1.42
C LEU A 56 0.74 -2.46 -0.99
N ASN A 57 -0.19 -3.26 -1.51
CA ASN A 57 -0.25 -4.69 -1.22
C ASN A 57 0.99 -5.43 -1.76
N THR A 58 1.48 -5.07 -2.94
CA THR A 58 2.72 -5.62 -3.48
C THR A 58 3.94 -5.23 -2.64
N ALA A 59 4.01 -3.97 -2.17
CA ALA A 59 5.14 -3.46 -1.41
C ALA A 59 5.20 -3.96 0.05
N PHE A 60 4.07 -4.02 0.74
CA PHE A 60 4.00 -4.30 2.18
C PHE A 60 3.29 -5.62 2.52
N GLY A 61 2.75 -6.30 1.52
CA GLY A 61 1.86 -7.43 1.71
C GLY A 61 0.47 -6.99 2.14
N ASP A 62 -0.37 -8.00 2.42
CA ASP A 62 -1.75 -7.76 2.80
C ASP A 62 -1.83 -7.13 4.21
N PRO A 63 -2.55 -6.01 4.39
CA PRO A 63 -2.69 -5.36 5.68
C PRO A 63 -3.33 -6.26 6.74
N TRP A 64 -4.27 -7.12 6.35
CA TRP A 64 -4.98 -8.00 7.28
C TRP A 64 -4.08 -9.13 7.77
N GLU A 65 -3.31 -9.75 6.88
CA GLU A 65 -2.26 -10.71 7.27
C GLU A 65 -1.18 -10.07 8.15
N SER A 66 -0.85 -8.80 7.91
CA SER A 66 0.06 -8.06 8.79
C SER A 66 -0.54 -7.83 10.18
N PHE A 67 -1.80 -7.44 10.26
CA PHE A 67 -2.51 -7.24 11.54
C PHE A 67 -2.62 -8.52 12.36
N LYS A 68 -2.92 -9.66 11.72
CA LYS A 68 -2.98 -10.98 12.39
C LYS A 68 -1.70 -11.38 13.11
N ARG A 69 -0.55 -10.81 12.72
CA ARG A 69 0.75 -11.11 13.34
C ARG A 69 1.01 -10.31 14.63
N LEU A 70 0.24 -9.25 14.88
CA LEU A 70 0.45 -8.37 16.04
C LEU A 70 0.43 -9.11 17.39
N PRO A 71 -0.50 -10.03 17.70
CA PRO A 71 -0.48 -10.75 18.97
C PRO A 71 0.81 -11.53 19.21
N LYS A 72 1.36 -12.14 18.15
CA LYS A 72 2.64 -12.86 18.23
C LYS A 72 3.79 -11.90 18.51
N PHE A 73 3.83 -10.74 17.87
CA PHE A 73 4.85 -9.72 18.14
C PHE A 73 4.73 -9.16 19.56
N SER A 74 3.50 -8.91 20.02
CA SER A 74 3.18 -8.50 21.39
C SER A 74 3.79 -9.45 22.41
N TYR A 75 3.52 -10.75 22.25
CA TYR A 75 4.05 -11.78 23.12
C TYR A 75 5.59 -11.80 23.12
N MET A 76 6.23 -11.76 21.95
CA MET A 76 7.69 -11.77 21.85
C MET A 76 8.34 -10.53 22.49
N LEU A 77 7.68 -9.37 22.43
CA LEU A 77 8.15 -8.13 23.05
C LEU A 77 8.16 -8.21 24.57
N GLU A 78 7.11 -8.78 25.18
CA GLU A 78 7.04 -8.99 26.63
C GLU A 78 8.11 -9.96 27.12
N GLN A 79 8.37 -11.04 26.38
CA GLN A 79 9.41 -12.01 26.72
C GLN A 79 10.83 -11.42 26.63
N SER A 80 11.06 -10.56 25.64
CA SER A 80 12.40 -10.01 25.38
C SER A 80 12.76 -8.85 26.31
N ASN A 81 11.76 -8.15 26.85
CA ASN A 81 11.94 -6.93 27.64
C ASN A 81 11.15 -7.01 28.96
N PRO A 82 11.77 -7.54 30.04
CA PRO A 82 11.12 -7.64 31.35
C PRO A 82 10.54 -6.31 31.81
N GLY A 83 9.27 -6.31 32.21
CA GLY A 83 8.52 -5.11 32.60
C GLY A 83 7.73 -4.44 31.47
N THR A 84 7.87 -4.89 30.22
CA THR A 84 6.97 -4.49 29.13
C THR A 84 5.65 -5.23 29.27
N VAL A 85 4.54 -4.49 29.20
CA VAL A 85 3.18 -5.02 29.19
C VAL A 85 2.49 -4.54 27.91
N THR A 86 1.84 -5.44 27.19
CA THR A 86 1.14 -5.13 25.95
C THR A 86 -0.35 -5.46 26.06
N LYS A 87 -1.19 -4.70 25.35
CA LYS A 87 -2.63 -4.94 25.25
C LYS A 87 -3.07 -4.65 23.83
N ILE A 88 -3.76 -5.61 23.21
CA ILE A 88 -4.35 -5.46 21.89
C ILE A 88 -5.86 -5.40 22.07
N GLU A 89 -6.47 -4.33 21.55
CA GLU A 89 -7.93 -4.17 21.49
C GLU A 89 -8.33 -4.23 20.01
N THR A 90 -9.42 -4.93 19.72
CA THR A 90 -10.02 -5.01 18.39
C THR A 90 -11.44 -4.47 18.47
N ASP A 91 -11.83 -3.66 17.49
CA ASP A 91 -13.22 -3.24 17.37
C ASP A 91 -14.14 -4.46 17.20
N SER A 92 -15.27 -4.42 17.92
CA SER A 92 -16.32 -5.46 17.90
C SER A 92 -17.31 -5.24 16.77
#